data_AF-A0A7C1V7R3-F1
#
_entry.id   AF-A0A7C1V7R3-F1
#
_cell.length_a   1.000
_cell.length_b   1.000
_cell.length_c   1.000
_cell.angle_alpha   90.00
_cell.angle_beta   90.00
_cell.angle_gamma   90.00
#
_symmetry.space_group_name_H-M   'P 1'
#
loop_
_entity.id
_entity.type
_entity.pdbx_description
1 polymer ?
#
loop_
_entity_poly.entity_id
_entity_poly.type
_entity_poly.pdbx_seq_one_letter_code
_entity_poly.pdbx_strand_id
1 'polypeptide(L)'
;MSMKGAVQKYVHDDELVFFGGFGNGMTFSAAHEIIRQKKRNLKVTKCGGGILFDQLIGAGVTNHIITSHTWNAQGPQPAYNLRRSMEEGIPQKIIYNEQSLFMINMSFFAGYMG
;
A
#
# COMPACT_ATOMS: atom_id res chain seq x y z
N MET A 1 6.57 22.62 -0.75
CA MET A 1 6.91 21.65 0.32
C MET A 1 7.64 20.48 -0.32
N SER A 2 8.73 19.98 0.26
CA SER A 2 9.42 18.79 -0.27
C SER A 2 8.68 17.50 0.08
N MET A 3 8.92 16.41 -0.65
CA MET A 3 8.33 15.10 -0.34
C MET A 3 8.68 14.64 1.09
N LYS A 4 9.96 14.78 1.47
CA LYS A 4 10.44 14.54 2.82
C LYS A 4 9.64 15.30 3.87
N GLY A 5 9.47 16.61 3.66
CA GLY A 5 8.70 17.46 4.58
C GLY A 5 7.22 17.09 4.65
N ALA A 6 6.62 16.71 3.52
CA ALA A 6 5.21 16.29 3.46
C ALA A 6 4.97 14.98 4.23
N VAL A 7 5.76 13.94 3.96
CA VAL A 7 5.64 12.65 4.65
C VAL A 7 5.92 12.78 6.14
N GLN A 8 6.94 13.55 6.52
CA GLN A 8 7.27 13.76 7.92
C GLN A 8 6.14 14.44 8.69
N LYS A 9 5.43 15.38 8.03
CA LYS A 9 4.39 16.19 8.65
C LYS A 9 3.02 15.50 8.68
N TYR A 10 2.68 14.69 7.69
CA TYR A 10 1.29 14.22 7.49
C TYR A 10 1.10 12.70 7.49
N VAL A 11 2.18 11.92 7.58
CA VAL A 11 2.07 10.45 7.66
C VAL A 11 2.63 10.01 8.99
N HIS A 12 1.80 9.40 9.81
CA HIS A 12 2.16 8.89 11.13
C HIS A 12 1.98 7.37 11.16
N ASP A 13 2.71 6.73 12.08
CA ASP A 13 2.59 5.29 12.27
C ASP A 13 1.15 4.93 12.70
N ASP A 14 0.74 3.69 12.45
CA ASP A 14 -0.59 3.16 12.78
C ASP A 14 -1.78 3.79 12.03
N GLU A 15 -1.55 4.71 11.09
CA GLU A 15 -2.59 5.34 10.27
C GLU A 15 -3.08 4.49 9.08
N LEU A 16 -4.26 4.83 8.57
CA LEU A 16 -4.76 4.35 7.27
C LEU A 16 -4.30 5.31 6.16
N VAL A 17 -3.51 4.81 5.22
CA VAL A 17 -2.96 5.59 4.11
C VAL A 17 -3.50 5.07 2.77
N PHE A 18 -4.17 5.95 2.04
CA PHE A 18 -4.56 5.69 0.65
C PHE A 18 -3.47 6.11 -0.33
N PHE A 19 -3.10 5.21 -1.24
CA PHE A 19 -2.17 5.50 -2.33
C PHE A 19 -2.91 5.68 -3.66
N GLY A 20 -2.97 6.94 -4.13
CA GLY A 20 -3.61 7.31 -5.39
C GLY A 20 -2.95 6.74 -6.66
N GLY A 21 -3.55 7.03 -7.82
CA GLY A 21 -3.13 6.57 -9.16
C GLY A 21 -3.78 5.24 -9.59
N PHE A 22 -3.80 4.93 -10.87
CA PHE A 22 -4.18 3.61 -11.41
C PHE A 22 -3.66 3.46 -12.83
N GLY A 23 -2.73 2.54 -13.07
CA GLY A 23 -1.99 2.42 -14.34
C GLY A 23 -0.98 3.56 -14.58
N ASN A 24 -1.39 4.81 -14.35
CA ASN A 24 -0.55 6.01 -14.34
C ASN A 24 -0.63 6.73 -12.97
N GLY A 25 0.24 7.72 -12.76
CA GLY A 25 0.20 8.55 -11.54
C GLY A 25 0.53 7.80 -10.24
N MET A 26 1.30 6.72 -10.33
CA MET A 26 1.69 5.92 -9.17
C MET A 26 2.55 6.76 -8.21
N THR A 27 2.18 6.76 -6.93
CA THR A 27 2.77 7.61 -5.88
C THR A 27 4.07 7.04 -5.31
N PHE A 28 4.97 6.56 -6.17
CA PHE A 28 6.25 5.95 -5.77
C PHE A 28 7.13 6.88 -4.95
N SER A 29 7.21 8.17 -5.31
CA SER A 29 8.02 9.13 -4.56
C SER A 29 7.60 9.21 -3.08
N ALA A 30 6.29 9.21 -2.81
CA ALA A 30 5.75 9.19 -1.45
C ALA A 30 5.98 7.84 -0.76
N ALA A 31 5.72 6.73 -1.45
CA ALA A 31 5.94 5.38 -0.89
C ALA A 31 7.42 5.15 -0.51
N HIS A 32 8.36 5.55 -1.38
CA HIS A 32 9.79 5.45 -1.11
C HIS A 32 10.23 6.38 0.03
N GLU A 33 9.59 7.53 0.18
CA GLU A 33 9.81 8.42 1.32
C GLU A 33 9.33 7.82 2.63
N ILE A 34 8.14 7.22 2.63
CA ILE A 34 7.59 6.48 3.78
C ILE A 34 8.56 5.35 4.19
N ILE A 35 9.09 4.59 3.22
CA ILE A 35 10.10 3.55 3.46
C ILE A 35 11.38 4.14 4.09
N ARG A 36 11.92 5.22 3.51
CA ARG A 36 13.16 5.84 3.98
C ARG A 36 13.03 6.49 5.36
N GLN A 37 11.87 7.05 5.67
CA GLN A 37 11.55 7.58 7.01
C GLN A 37 11.17 6.47 8.01
N LYS A 38 11.18 5.21 7.58
CA LYS A 38 10.91 4.04 8.42
C LYS A 38 9.56 4.10 9.13
N LYS A 39 8.52 4.61 8.47
CA LYS A 39 7.15 4.53 9.00
C LYS A 39 6.73 3.07 9.17
N ARG A 40 5.89 2.78 10.16
CA ARG A 40 5.50 1.42 10.56
C ARG A 40 4.01 1.30 10.80
N ASN A 41 3.55 0.05 10.76
CA ASN A 41 2.18 -0.35 11.08
C ASN A 41 1.09 0.38 10.27
N LEU A 42 1.44 0.93 9.11
CA LEU A 42 0.46 1.60 8.28
C LEU A 42 -0.54 0.57 7.77
N LYS A 43 -1.83 0.86 7.88
CA LYS A 43 -2.84 0.17 7.07
C LYS A 43 -2.83 0.86 5.71
N VAL A 44 -2.65 0.11 4.63
CA VAL A 44 -2.54 0.72 3.31
C VAL A 44 -3.66 0.27 2.40
N THR A 45 -4.21 1.19 1.63
CA THR A 45 -5.35 0.91 0.75
C THR A 45 -5.18 1.56 -0.62
N LYS A 46 -5.58 0.81 -1.65
CA LYS A 46 -5.48 1.20 -3.05
C LYS A 46 -6.28 0.23 -3.93
N CYS A 47 -6.84 0.73 -5.03
CA CYS A 47 -7.30 -0.12 -6.12
C CYS A 47 -6.08 -0.68 -6.90
N GLY A 48 -5.76 -1.96 -6.72
CA GLY A 48 -4.59 -2.61 -7.34
C GLY A 48 -3.28 -2.22 -6.66
N GLY A 49 -2.80 -3.06 -5.73
CA GLY A 49 -1.62 -2.76 -4.89
C GLY A 49 -0.30 -2.70 -5.67
N GLY A 50 -0.15 -3.54 -6.69
CA GLY A 50 1.01 -3.56 -7.57
C GLY A 50 2.35 -3.78 -6.86
N ILE A 51 3.44 -3.42 -7.55
CA ILE A 51 4.81 -3.44 -6.98
C ILE A 51 5.01 -2.42 -5.85
N LEU A 52 4.19 -1.38 -5.78
CA LEU A 52 4.26 -0.38 -4.70
C LEU A 52 3.90 -1.02 -3.36
N PHE A 53 2.82 -1.79 -3.29
CA PHE A 53 2.46 -2.52 -2.06
C PHE A 53 3.50 -3.59 -1.74
N ASP A 54 4.00 -4.30 -2.75
CA ASP A 54 5.06 -5.30 -2.55
C ASP A 54 6.31 -4.69 -1.89
N GLN A 55 6.75 -3.50 -2.33
CA GLN A 55 7.86 -2.77 -1.71
C GLN A 55 7.56 -2.33 -0.28
N LEU A 56 6.34 -1.84 0.02
CA LEU A 56 5.94 -1.45 1.37
C LEU A 56 5.93 -2.64 2.33
N ILE A 57 5.44 -3.80 1.87
CA ILE A 57 5.44 -5.05 2.63
C ILE A 57 6.87 -5.51 2.90
N GLY A 58 7.71 -5.59 1.86
CA GLY A 58 9.11 -5.99 1.98
C GLY A 58 9.93 -5.09 2.89
N ALA A 59 9.61 -3.79 2.94
CA ALA A 59 10.25 -2.82 3.82
C ALA A 59 9.72 -2.83 5.27
N GLY A 60 8.72 -3.68 5.58
CA GLY A 60 8.10 -3.74 6.91
C GLY A 60 7.28 -2.50 7.28
N VAL A 61 6.87 -1.69 6.29
CA VAL A 61 6.06 -0.48 6.52
C VAL A 61 4.62 -0.85 6.91
N THR A 62 4.10 -1.93 6.33
CA THR A 62 2.72 -2.39 6.52
C THR A 62 2.67 -3.90 6.74
N ASN A 63 1.70 -4.33 7.54
CA ASN A 63 1.23 -5.72 7.62
C ASN A 63 -0.28 -5.82 7.36
N HIS A 64 -0.92 -4.76 6.85
CA HIS A 64 -2.36 -4.74 6.64
C HIS A 64 -2.66 -3.99 5.34
N ILE A 65 -3.11 -4.73 4.34
CA ILE A 65 -3.47 -4.21 3.02
C ILE A 65 -4.97 -4.37 2.79
N ILE A 66 -5.59 -3.34 2.22
CA ILE A 66 -6.97 -3.35 1.72
C ILE A 66 -6.92 -3.05 0.22
N THR A 67 -7.05 -4.07 -0.61
CA THR A 67 -6.89 -3.96 -2.06
C THR A 67 -7.64 -5.06 -2.79
N SER A 68 -7.77 -4.92 -4.11
CA SER A 68 -8.44 -5.92 -4.95
C SER A 68 -7.53 -7.00 -5.47
N HIS A 69 -6.26 -6.69 -5.66
CA HIS A 69 -5.23 -7.61 -6.10
C HIS A 69 -3.88 -6.94 -5.94
N THR A 70 -2.83 -7.74 -5.81
CA THR A 70 -1.44 -7.25 -5.81
C THR A 70 -0.62 -8.13 -6.73
N TRP A 71 0.00 -7.54 -7.73
CA TRP A 71 0.74 -8.26 -8.76
C TRP A 71 1.94 -7.45 -9.25
N ASN A 72 2.93 -8.12 -9.82
CA ASN A 72 4.03 -7.46 -10.50
C ASN A 72 3.69 -7.28 -11.99
N ALA A 73 3.71 -6.04 -12.48
CA ALA A 73 3.45 -5.75 -13.89
C ALA A 73 4.64 -6.09 -14.81
N GLN A 74 5.85 -6.21 -14.25
CA GLN A 74 7.04 -6.64 -15.00
C GLN A 74 7.09 -8.17 -15.05
N GLY A 75 6.45 -8.72 -16.10
CA GLY A 75 6.24 -10.14 -16.29
C GLY A 75 5.10 -10.66 -15.42
N PRO A 76 4.37 -11.72 -15.82
CA PRO A 76 3.26 -12.30 -15.04
C PRO A 76 3.79 -13.04 -13.81
N GLN A 77 4.45 -12.30 -12.92
CA GLN A 77 5.12 -12.79 -11.73
C GLN A 77 4.32 -12.40 -10.48
N PRO A 78 4.24 -13.29 -9.48
CA PRO A 78 3.65 -12.95 -8.20
C PRO A 78 4.37 -11.77 -7.56
N ALA A 79 3.63 -10.97 -6.78
CA ALA A 79 4.23 -10.00 -5.86
C ALA A 79 5.03 -10.77 -4.79
N TYR A 80 6.38 -10.70 -4.88
CA TYR A 80 7.28 -11.56 -4.12
C TYR A 80 7.14 -11.38 -2.61
N ASN A 81 7.18 -10.13 -2.13
CA ASN A 81 7.09 -9.84 -0.70
C ASN A 81 5.69 -10.10 -0.16
N LEU A 82 4.63 -9.85 -0.95
CA LEU A 82 3.28 -10.24 -0.54
C LEU A 82 3.19 -11.75 -0.36
N ARG A 83 3.59 -12.53 -1.36
CA ARG A 83 3.55 -14.00 -1.31
C ARG A 83 4.32 -14.52 -0.11
N ARG A 84 5.57 -14.06 0.06
CA ARG A 84 6.44 -14.43 1.17
C ARG A 84 5.82 -14.06 2.53
N SER A 85 5.19 -12.91 2.64
CA SER A 85 4.52 -12.47 3.86
C SER A 85 3.25 -13.28 4.18
N MET A 86 2.52 -13.73 3.15
CA MET A 86 1.33 -14.59 3.30
C MET A 86 1.69 -16.04 3.64
N GLU A 87 2.64 -16.63 2.90
CA GLU A 87 2.99 -18.05 2.99
C GLU A 87 3.96 -18.33 4.15
N GLU A 88 4.97 -17.47 4.35
CA GLU A 88 6.06 -17.70 5.30
C GLU A 88 5.99 -16.77 6.51
N GLY A 89 5.15 -15.72 6.47
CA GLY A 89 5.08 -14.73 7.53
C GLY A 89 6.30 -13.80 7.60
N ILE A 90 7.05 -13.63 6.49
CA ILE A 90 8.26 -12.81 6.44
C ILE A 90 8.04 -11.56 5.56
N PRO A 91 8.39 -10.33 6.02
CA PRO A 91 9.01 -10.01 7.32
C PRO A 91 8.06 -10.13 8.51
N GLN A 92 6.75 -10.18 8.25
CA GLN A 92 5.69 -10.41 9.23
C GLN A 92 4.46 -10.97 8.51
N LYS A 93 3.54 -11.59 9.24
CA LYS A 93 2.28 -12.09 8.67
C LYS A 93 1.38 -10.93 8.26
N ILE A 94 0.92 -10.94 7.01
CA ILE A 94 0.04 -9.89 6.48
C ILE A 94 -1.44 -10.23 6.71
N ILE A 95 -2.19 -9.21 7.07
CA ILE A 95 -3.65 -9.16 7.01
C ILE A 95 -4.01 -8.67 5.61
N TYR A 96 -4.51 -9.57 4.77
CA TYR A 96 -4.98 -9.24 3.44
C TYR A 96 -6.51 -9.15 3.44
N ASN A 97 -7.02 -7.92 3.40
CA ASN A 97 -8.43 -7.64 3.19
C ASN A 97 -8.69 -7.43 1.69
N GLU A 98 -9.07 -8.52 1.02
CA GLU A 98 -9.39 -8.48 -0.40
C GLU A 98 -10.80 -7.93 -0.64
N GLN A 99 -10.90 -6.91 -1.50
CA GLN A 99 -12.15 -6.23 -1.81
C GLN A 99 -12.23 -5.97 -3.32
N SER A 100 -13.41 -6.10 -3.93
CA SER A 100 -13.55 -5.79 -5.36
C SER A 100 -13.19 -4.34 -5.66
N LEU A 101 -12.68 -4.07 -6.88
CA LEU A 101 -12.37 -2.69 -7.30
C LEU A 101 -13.58 -1.77 -7.10
N PHE A 102 -14.78 -2.27 -7.41
CA PHE A 102 -16.02 -1.51 -7.23
C PHE A 102 -16.25 -1.13 -5.77
N MET A 103 -16.12 -2.10 -4.85
CA MET A 103 -16.37 -1.87 -3.43
C MET A 103 -15.40 -0.86 -2.82
N ILE A 104 -14.11 -0.94 -3.16
CA ILE A 104 -13.10 0.02 -2.69
C ILE A 104 -13.45 1.44 -3.17
N ASN A 105 -13.74 1.60 -4.47
CA ASN A 105 -14.09 2.92 -5.03
C ASN A 105 -15.38 3.47 -4.41
N MET A 106 -16.41 2.64 -4.23
CA MET A 106 -17.67 3.07 -3.60
C MET A 106 -17.48 3.44 -2.13
N SER A 107 -16.54 2.79 -1.42
CA SER A 107 -16.23 3.13 -0.03
C SER A 107 -15.61 4.53 0.07
N PHE A 108 -14.68 4.87 -0.83
CA PHE A 108 -14.14 6.23 -0.91
C PHE A 108 -15.17 7.26 -1.38
N PHE A 109 -16.02 6.90 -2.33
CA PHE A 109 -17.09 7.78 -2.79
C PHE A 109 -18.11 8.07 -1.68
N ALA A 110 -18.49 7.06 -0.89
CA ALA A 110 -19.33 7.25 0.29
C ALA A 110 -18.66 8.18 1.30
N GLY A 111 -17.38 7.95 1.64
CA GLY A 111 -16.65 8.84 2.56
C GLY A 111 -16.50 10.28 2.06
N TYR A 112 -16.51 10.50 0.74
CA TYR A 112 -16.54 11.83 0.15
C TYR A 112 -17.92 12.52 0.29
N MET A 113 -19.03 11.77 0.28
CA MET A 113 -20.38 12.32 0.39
C MET A 113 -20.79 12.71 1.82
N GLY A 114 -20.13 12.16 2.84
CA GLY A 114 -20.46 12.36 4.26
C GLY A 114 -21.35 11.25 4.84
#